data_AF-A0A0H5EFU4-F1
#
_entry.id   AF-A0A0H5EFU4-F1
#
_cell.length_a   1.000
_cell.length_b   1.000
_cell.length_c   1.000
_cell.angle_alpha   90.00
_cell.angle_beta   90.00
_cell.angle_gamma   90.00
#
_symmetry.space_group_name_H-M   'P 1'
#
loop_
_entity.id
_entity.type
_entity.pdbx_description
1 polymer ?
#
loop_
_entity_poly.entity_id
_entity_poly.type
_entity_poly.pdbx_seq_one_letter_code
_entity_poly.pdbx_strand_id
1 'polypeptide(L)'
;MRLLALRQRQERRLRQQLTCLRQEEQQQERQLVSFHQERQELCQQLHRIAQWRGKLNPRQAEEQRALQHKVYQAERQLHQSLRELVAKRQQQQDAIVSQQALLRTNQREQEKLRMLIKDESNRY
;
A
#
# COMPACT_ATOMS: atom_id res chain seq x y z
N MET A 1 -39.73 3.84 3.34
CA MET A 1 -38.97 3.07 2.32
C MET A 1 -37.81 3.82 1.63
N ARG A 2 -37.99 5.07 1.17
CA ARG A 2 -36.96 5.82 0.39
C ARG A 2 -35.60 5.96 1.09
N LEU A 3 -35.57 6.16 2.42
CA LEU A 3 -34.34 6.29 3.22
C LEU A 3 -33.54 4.99 3.35
N LEU A 4 -34.22 3.85 3.50
CA LEU A 4 -33.58 2.53 3.58
C LEU A 4 -32.84 2.20 2.27
N ALA A 5 -33.50 2.44 1.13
CA ALA A 5 -32.92 2.23 -0.20
C ALA A 5 -31.69 3.12 -0.45
N LEU A 6 -31.72 4.38 0.01
CA LEU A 6 -30.57 5.28 -0.06
C LEU A 6 -29.38 4.76 0.74
N ARG A 7 -29.61 4.27 1.96
CA ARG A 7 -28.56 3.71 2.82
C ARG A 7 -27.97 2.42 2.23
N GLN A 8 -28.79 1.54 1.66
CA GLN A 8 -28.31 0.34 0.94
C GLN A 8 -27.44 0.69 -0.27
N ARG A 9 -27.80 1.73 -1.04
CA ARG A 9 -26.99 2.21 -2.16
C ARG A 9 -25.64 2.76 -1.68
N GLN A 10 -25.64 3.51 -0.58
CA GLN A 10 -24.42 4.01 0.05
C GLN A 10 -23.52 2.87 0.52
N GLU A 11 -24.08 1.83 1.16
CA GLU A 11 -23.33 0.65 1.57
C GLU A 11 -22.66 -0.07 0.40
N ARG A 12 -23.37 -0.26 -0.72
CA ARG A 12 -22.79 -0.86 -1.94
C ARG A 12 -21.60 -0.05 -2.44
N ARG A 13 -21.71 1.28 -2.46
CA ARG A 13 -20.61 2.17 -2.86
C ARG A 13 -19.41 2.05 -1.94
N LEU A 14 -19.62 2.06 -0.62
CA LEU A 14 -18.56 1.94 0.37
C LEU A 14 -17.84 0.59 0.28
N ARG A 15 -18.58 -0.50 0.05
CA ARG A 15 -18.01 -1.84 -0.17
C ARG A 15 -17.18 -1.91 -1.45
N GLN A 16 -17.65 -1.30 -2.55
CA GLN A 16 -16.88 -1.20 -3.80
C GLN A 16 -15.57 -0.44 -3.60
N GLN A 17 -15.60 0.68 -2.86
CA GLN A 17 -14.39 1.44 -2.55
C GLN A 17 -13.41 0.63 -1.70
N LEU A 18 -13.87 -0.12 -0.70
CA LEU A 18 -13.01 -1.05 0.05
C LEU A 18 -12.40 -2.15 -0.81
N THR A 19 -13.15 -2.70 -1.78
CA THR A 19 -12.58 -3.70 -2.69
C THR A 19 -11.47 -3.13 -3.56
N CYS A 20 -11.61 -1.89 -4.05
CA CYS A 20 -10.55 -1.20 -4.77
C CYS A 20 -9.31 -1.01 -3.90
N LEU A 21 -9.47 -0.50 -2.68
CA LEU A 21 -8.34 -0.28 -1.76
C LEU A 21 -7.59 -1.58 -1.42
N ARG A 22 -8.30 -2.70 -1.25
CA ARG A 22 -7.68 -4.01 -1.03
C ARG A 22 -6.93 -4.54 -2.24
N GLN A 23 -7.42 -4.28 -3.45
CA GLN A 23 -6.70 -4.64 -4.68
C GLN A 23 -5.41 -3.83 -4.82
N GLU A 24 -5.45 -2.54 -4.49
CA GLU A 24 -4.26 -1.69 -4.45
C GLU A 24 -3.23 -2.18 -3.42
N GLU A 25 -3.67 -2.62 -2.24
CA GLU A 25 -2.79 -3.22 -1.22
C GLU A 25 -2.07 -4.47 -1.75
N GLN A 26 -2.79 -5.37 -2.42
CA GLN A 26 -2.19 -6.56 -3.03
C GLN A 26 -1.17 -6.22 -4.13
N GLN A 27 -1.41 -5.14 -4.90
CA GLN A 27 -0.44 -4.68 -5.88
C GLN A 27 0.82 -4.13 -5.22
N GLN A 28 0.69 -3.41 -4.10
CA GLN A 28 1.83 -2.91 -3.33
C GLN A 28 2.64 -4.05 -2.71
N GLU A 29 1.99 -5.11 -2.22
CA GLU A 29 2.71 -6.30 -1.72
C GLU A 29 3.59 -6.93 -2.80
N ARG A 30 3.10 -7.00 -4.05
CA ARG A 30 3.91 -7.49 -5.18
C ARG A 30 5.08 -6.56 -5.48
N GLN A 31 4.88 -5.24 -5.40
CA GLN A 31 5.96 -4.25 -5.57
C GLN A 31 7.01 -4.32 -4.45
N LEU A 32 6.60 -4.63 -3.22
CA LEU A 32 7.55 -4.86 -2.13
C LEU A 32 8.44 -6.07 -2.40
N VAL A 33 7.88 -7.16 -2.93
CA VAL A 33 8.67 -8.33 -3.32
C VAL A 33 9.72 -7.97 -4.39
N SER A 34 9.36 -7.18 -5.41
CA SER A 34 10.33 -6.75 -6.42
C SER A 34 11.41 -5.85 -5.81
N PHE A 35 11.06 -4.91 -4.93
CA PHE A 35 12.05 -4.08 -4.25
C PHE A 35 12.98 -4.88 -3.34
N HIS A 36 12.49 -5.94 -2.70
CA HIS A 36 13.35 -6.83 -1.91
C HIS A 36 14.37 -7.57 -2.79
N GLN A 37 13.96 -8.02 -3.98
CA GLN A 37 14.86 -8.64 -4.95
C GLN A 37 15.91 -7.65 -5.45
N GLU A 38 15.48 -6.46 -5.90
CA GLU A 38 16.40 -5.39 -6.34
C GLU A 38 17.41 -5.02 -5.25
N ARG A 39 16.97 -4.91 -4.00
CA ARG A 39 17.87 -4.65 -2.86
C ARG A 39 18.90 -5.77 -2.69
N GLN A 40 18.47 -7.02 -2.81
CA GLN A 40 19.36 -8.17 -2.66
C GLN A 40 20.44 -8.17 -3.77
N GLU A 41 20.07 -7.86 -5.00
CA GLU A 41 21.01 -7.72 -6.12
C GLU A 41 22.02 -6.60 -5.88
N LEU A 42 21.57 -5.43 -5.43
CA LEU A 42 22.47 -4.32 -5.09
C LEU A 42 23.44 -4.70 -3.96
N CYS A 43 22.97 -5.41 -2.93
CA CYS A 43 23.84 -5.91 -1.86
C CYS A 43 24.88 -6.90 -2.39
N GLN A 44 24.52 -7.79 -3.31
CA GLN A 44 25.47 -8.71 -3.95
C GLN A 44 26.50 -7.96 -4.80
N GLN A 45 26.08 -6.94 -5.54
CA GLN A 45 26.98 -6.09 -6.33
C GLN A 45 27.96 -5.33 -5.44
N LEU A 46 27.50 -4.73 -4.33
CA LEU A 46 28.36 -4.09 -3.34
C LEU A 46 29.35 -5.09 -2.72
N HIS A 47 28.91 -6.30 -2.41
CA HIS A 47 29.79 -7.34 -1.88
C HIS A 47 30.89 -7.71 -2.87
N ARG A 48 30.55 -7.94 -4.15
CA ARG A 48 31.53 -8.19 -5.22
C ARG A 48 32.51 -7.03 -5.37
N ILE A 49 32.03 -5.79 -5.32
CA ILE A 49 32.88 -4.60 -5.36
C ILE A 49 33.85 -4.56 -4.16
N ALA A 50 33.38 -4.87 -2.95
CA ALA A 50 34.21 -4.87 -1.76
C ALA A 50 35.38 -5.88 -1.84
N GLN A 51 35.21 -7.01 -2.53
CA GLN A 51 36.24 -8.07 -2.67
C GLN A 51 37.50 -7.63 -3.43
N TRP A 52 37.41 -6.61 -4.28
CA TRP A 52 38.55 -6.14 -5.08
C TRP A 52 39.32 -4.98 -4.44
N ARG A 53 38.87 -4.49 -3.27
CA ARG A 53 39.58 -3.41 -2.56
C ARG A 53 41.03 -3.81 -2.28
N GLY A 54 41.97 -2.99 -2.76
CA GLY A 54 43.41 -3.19 -2.58
C GLY A 54 44.07 -4.17 -3.56
N LYS A 55 43.31 -4.78 -4.49
CA LYS A 55 43.84 -5.73 -5.50
C LYS A 55 43.90 -5.14 -6.92
N LEU A 56 43.45 -3.90 -7.10
CA LEU A 56 43.27 -3.29 -8.42
C LEU A 56 44.36 -2.27 -8.73
N ASN A 57 44.76 -2.24 -10.00
CA ASN A 57 45.60 -1.18 -10.55
C ASN A 57 44.83 0.16 -10.57
N PRO A 58 45.50 1.32 -10.56
CA PRO A 58 44.86 2.63 -10.45
C PRO A 58 43.74 2.88 -11.47
N ARG A 59 43.92 2.49 -12.75
CA ARG A 59 42.85 2.58 -13.77
C ARG A 59 41.63 1.71 -13.44
N GLN A 60 41.86 0.48 -12.99
CA GLN A 60 40.77 -0.43 -12.57
C GLN A 60 40.09 0.05 -11.29
N ALA A 61 40.83 0.71 -10.39
CA ALA A 61 40.27 1.31 -9.19
C ALA A 61 39.35 2.50 -9.51
N GLU A 62 39.66 3.30 -10.53
CA GLU A 62 38.78 4.37 -11.02
C GLU A 62 37.47 3.81 -11.62
N GLU A 63 37.57 2.81 -12.48
CA GLU A 63 36.39 2.10 -13.02
C GLU A 63 35.54 1.50 -11.90
N GLN A 64 36.18 0.92 -10.89
CA GLN A 64 35.49 0.34 -9.75
C GLN A 64 34.80 1.40 -8.88
N ARG A 65 35.43 2.55 -8.66
CA ARG A 65 34.78 3.67 -7.95
C ARG A 65 33.55 4.15 -8.70
N ALA A 66 33.62 4.26 -10.03
CA ALA A 66 32.47 4.64 -10.85
C ALA A 66 31.33 3.61 -10.72
N LEU A 67 31.63 2.31 -10.73
CA LEU A 67 30.65 1.26 -10.47
C LEU A 67 30.06 1.36 -9.05
N GLN A 68 30.89 1.58 -8.03
CA GLN A 68 30.43 1.74 -6.66
C GLN A 68 29.49 2.94 -6.50
N HIS A 69 29.80 4.07 -7.12
CA HIS A 69 28.93 5.24 -7.14
C HIS A 69 27.57 4.96 -7.79
N LYS A 70 27.55 4.25 -8.92
CA LYS A 70 26.29 3.85 -9.57
C LYS A 70 25.43 2.98 -8.66
N VAL A 71 26.03 1.99 -7.99
CA VAL A 71 25.31 1.08 -7.08
C VAL A 71 24.76 1.84 -5.88
N TYR A 72 25.51 2.79 -5.31
CA TYR A 72 24.98 3.65 -4.23
C TYR A 72 23.87 4.60 -4.70
N GLN A 73 23.95 5.11 -5.92
CA GLN A 73 22.85 5.92 -6.48
C GLN A 73 21.58 5.09 -6.64
N ALA A 74 21.69 3.86 -7.16
CA ALA A 74 20.57 2.94 -7.26
C ALA A 74 19.99 2.58 -5.89
N GLU A 75 20.82 2.32 -4.88
CA GLU A 75 20.37 2.07 -3.50
C GLU A 75 19.60 3.26 -2.92
N ARG A 76 20.07 4.50 -3.17
CA ARG A 76 19.36 5.70 -2.72
C ARG A 76 18.01 5.87 -3.41
N GLN A 77 17.93 5.62 -4.71
CA GLN A 77 16.68 5.67 -5.47
C GLN A 77 15.69 4.62 -4.96
N LEU A 78 16.16 3.39 -4.73
CA LEU A 78 15.37 2.31 -4.14
C LEU A 78 14.86 2.67 -2.74
N HIS A 79 15.68 3.32 -1.92
CA HIS A 79 15.26 3.76 -0.59
C HIS A 79 14.22 4.88 -0.64
N GLN A 80 14.32 5.78 -1.61
CA GLN A 80 13.32 6.82 -1.85
C GLN A 80 11.97 6.19 -2.28
N SER A 81 11.98 5.27 -3.25
CA SER A 81 10.76 4.59 -3.70
C SER A 81 10.11 3.78 -2.58
N LEU A 82 10.91 3.11 -1.73
CA LEU A 82 10.41 2.40 -0.54
C LEU A 82 9.73 3.35 0.45
N ARG A 83 10.32 4.53 0.71
CA ARG A 83 9.72 5.54 1.59
C ARG A 83 8.38 6.04 1.06
N GLU A 84 8.31 6.33 -0.24
CA GLU A 84 7.07 6.74 -0.91
C GLU A 84 6.00 5.65 -0.83
N LEU A 85 6.38 4.39 -1.05
CA LEU A 85 5.45 3.26 -0.94
C LEU A 85 4.94 3.09 0.49
N VAL A 86 5.79 3.20 1.51
CA VAL A 86 5.38 3.14 2.93
C VAL A 86 4.42 4.27 3.26
N ALA A 87 4.70 5.51 2.83
CA ALA A 87 3.81 6.64 3.04
C ALA A 87 2.44 6.42 2.37
N LYS A 88 2.42 5.93 1.13
CA LYS A 88 1.20 5.60 0.41
C LYS A 88 0.40 4.49 1.09
N ARG A 89 1.07 3.45 1.60
CA ARG A 89 0.44 2.36 2.34
C ARG A 89 -0.21 2.85 3.63
N GLN A 90 0.48 3.72 4.37
CA GLN A 90 -0.08 4.30 5.59
C GLN A 90 -1.37 5.09 5.29
N GLN A 91 -1.34 5.95 4.27
CA GLN A 91 -2.53 6.71 3.85
C GLN A 91 -3.69 5.80 3.44
N GLN A 92 -3.40 4.71 2.72
CA GLN A 92 -4.42 3.74 2.33
C GLN A 92 -4.98 2.98 3.54
N GLN A 93 -4.15 2.61 4.51
CA GLN A 93 -4.62 1.97 5.75
C GLN A 93 -5.58 2.90 6.51
N ASP A 94 -5.22 4.18 6.65
CA ASP A 94 -6.09 5.17 7.29
C ASP A 94 -7.41 5.32 6.53
N ALA A 95 -7.37 5.32 5.19
CA ALA A 95 -8.56 5.36 4.34
C ALA A 95 -9.45 4.10 4.53
N ILE A 96 -8.85 2.91 4.61
CA ILE A 96 -9.57 1.65 4.86
C ILE A 96 -10.26 1.70 6.22
N VAL A 97 -9.57 2.14 7.28
CA VAL A 97 -10.13 2.24 8.64
C VAL A 97 -11.31 3.22 8.66
N SER A 98 -11.13 4.40 8.05
CA SER A 98 -12.19 5.39 7.86
C SER A 98 -13.43 4.78 7.19
N GLN A 99 -13.22 4.06 6.09
CA GLN A 99 -14.30 3.52 5.28
C GLN A 99 -15.02 2.35 5.96
N GLN A 100 -14.30 1.55 6.75
CA GLN A 100 -14.89 0.54 7.63
C GLN A 100 -15.74 1.17 8.73
N ALA A 101 -15.30 2.27 9.34
CA ALA A 101 -16.09 3.00 10.33
C ALA A 101 -17.39 3.54 9.72
N LEU A 102 -17.33 4.12 8.51
CA LEU A 102 -18.51 4.58 7.78
C LEU A 102 -19.50 3.45 7.48
N LEU A 103 -19.01 2.27 7.08
CA LEU A 103 -19.86 1.09 6.87
C LEU A 103 -20.56 0.65 8.15
N ARG A 104 -19.85 0.58 9.28
CA ARG A 104 -20.45 0.20 10.57
C ARG A 104 -21.55 1.17 10.98
N THR A 105 -21.32 2.48 10.81
CA THR A 105 -22.33 3.50 11.09
C THR A 105 -23.55 3.35 10.19
N ASN A 106 -23.33 3.15 8.88
CA ASN A 106 -24.42 2.95 7.93
C ASN A 106 -25.25 1.70 8.25
N GLN A 107 -24.61 0.59 8.65
CA GLN A 107 -25.29 -0.64 9.04
C GLN A 107 -26.17 -0.43 10.28
N ARG A 108 -25.65 0.23 11.31
CA ARG A 108 -26.42 0.57 12.53
C ARG A 108 -27.64 1.43 12.20
N GLU A 109 -27.50 2.41 11.31
CA GLU A 109 -28.62 3.25 10.88
C GLU A 109 -29.64 2.46 10.06
N GLN A 110 -29.21 1.54 9.19
CA GLN A 110 -30.12 0.66 8.48
C GLN A 110 -30.92 -0.22 9.43
N GLU A 111 -30.29 -0.80 10.45
CA GLU A 111 -30.97 -1.60 11.48
C GLU A 111 -32.02 -0.76 12.23
N LYS A 112 -31.68 0.46 12.64
CA LYS A 112 -32.63 1.40 13.25
C LYS A 112 -33.84 1.65 12.35
N LEU A 113 -33.61 1.92 11.06
CA LEU A 113 -34.69 2.13 10.09
C LEU A 113 -35.56 0.88 9.90
N ARG A 114 -34.96 -0.32 9.91
CA ARG A 114 -35.71 -1.58 9.82
C ARG A 114 -36.61 -1.79 11.02
N MET A 115 -36.13 -1.49 12.24
CA MET A 115 -36.94 -1.56 13.46
C MET A 115 -38.11 -0.57 13.40
N LEU A 116 -37.87 0.69 13.04
CA LEU A 116 -38.92 1.70 12.92
C LEU A 116 -40.00 1.30 11.91
N ILE A 117 -39.60 0.78 10.73
CA ILE A 117 -40.57 0.30 9.72
C ILE A 117 -41.39 -0.88 10.27
N LYS A 118 -40.77 -1.79 11.02
CA LYS A 118 -41.45 -2.93 11.65
C LYS A 118 -42.44 -2.49 12.73
N ASP A 119 -42.07 -1.48 13.52
CA ASP A 119 -42.93 -0.95 14.58
C ASP A 119 -44.11 -0.14 14.02
N GLU A 120 -43.90 0.61 12.92
CA GLU A 120 -44.97 1.30 12.19
C GLU A 120 -45.96 0.32 11.55
N SER A 121 -45.46 -0.80 11.00
CA SER A 121 -46.31 -1.82 10.36
C SER A 121 -47.08 -2.70 11.36
N ASN A 122 -46.64 -2.80 12.61
CA ASN A 122 -47.36 -3.50 13.68
C ASN A 122 -48.46 -2.63 14.34
N ARG A 123 -48.52 -1.33 14.06
CA ARG A 123 -49.53 -0.39 14.61
C ARG A 123 -50.80 -0.28 13.77
N TYR A 124 -50.84 -0.93 12.61
CA TYR A 124 -51.98 -1.01 11.70
C TYR A 124 -52.33 -2.49 11.45
#